data_AF-A0A6J1IBS8-F1
#
_entry.id   AF-A0A6J1IBS8-F1
#
_cell.length_a   1.000
_cell.length_b   1.000
_cell.length_c   1.000
_cell.angle_alpha   90.00
_cell.angle_beta   90.00
_cell.angle_gamma   90.00
#
_symmetry.space_group_name_H-M   'P 1'
#
loop_
_entity.id
_entity.type
_entity.pdbx_description
1 polymer ?
#
loop_
_entity_poly.entity_id
_entity_poly.type
_entity_poly.pdbx_seq_one_letter_code
_entity_poly.pdbx_strand_id
1 'polypeptide(L)'
;MASFMDTFMFLLVLTNAQNAPGDYLVLHNRARAQVDVNPMQWSNTVAAYAMAYAEKRKGDCAMIHSIGPYGENIAAGYYPEFTGADAVKLWANEKSLYDHASNKCMGGECGHYT
;
A
#
# COMPACT_ATOMS: atom_id res chain seq x y z
N MET A 1 -42.72 -33.26 -14.64
CA MET A 1 -41.32 -33.74 -14.74
C MET A 1 -40.56 -32.78 -15.65
N ALA A 2 -39.26 -32.59 -15.37
CA ALA A 2 -38.32 -31.55 -15.87
C ALA A 2 -38.28 -30.29 -14.98
N SER A 3 -37.59 -30.31 -13.82
CA SER A 3 -36.11 -30.26 -13.58
C SER A 3 -35.54 -28.87 -13.87
N PHE A 4 -35.52 -27.96 -12.88
CA PHE A 4 -34.34 -27.63 -12.03
C PHE A 4 -33.01 -27.49 -12.80
N MET A 5 -32.59 -26.25 -13.00
CA MET A 5 -31.18 -25.85 -13.04
C MET A 5 -31.09 -24.33 -12.78
N ASP A 6 -31.30 -23.96 -11.52
CA ASP A 6 -30.80 -22.69 -10.99
C ASP A 6 -29.28 -22.71 -11.16
N THR A 7 -28.79 -21.94 -12.13
CA THR A 7 -27.36 -21.78 -12.33
C THR A 7 -26.88 -20.86 -11.22
N PHE A 8 -26.56 -21.45 -10.07
CA PHE A 8 -25.88 -20.80 -8.96
C PHE A 8 -24.47 -20.44 -9.44
N MET A 9 -24.37 -19.31 -10.13
CA MET A 9 -23.11 -18.65 -10.41
C MET A 9 -22.55 -18.25 -9.04
N PHE A 10 -21.78 -19.15 -8.45
CA PHE A 10 -20.82 -18.83 -7.40
C PHE A 10 -19.90 -17.76 -8.01
N LEU A 11 -20.29 -16.48 -7.89
CA LEU A 11 -19.31 -15.44 -7.69
C LEU A 11 -18.59 -15.86 -6.40
N LEU A 12 -17.54 -16.65 -6.55
CA LEU A 12 -16.37 -16.49 -5.73
C LEU A 12 -16.00 -15.02 -5.89
N VAL A 13 -16.58 -14.18 -5.03
CA VAL A 13 -15.95 -12.93 -4.66
C VAL A 13 -14.64 -13.41 -4.05
N LEU A 14 -13.64 -13.59 -4.91
CA LEU A 14 -12.25 -13.54 -4.53
C LEU A 14 -12.14 -12.17 -3.89
N THR A 15 -12.35 -12.12 -2.58
CA THR A 15 -11.94 -11.00 -1.77
C THR A 15 -10.44 -10.95 -2.03
N ASN A 16 -10.03 -10.18 -3.04
CA ASN A 16 -8.65 -9.76 -3.17
C ASN A 16 -8.41 -9.08 -1.83
N ALA A 17 -7.68 -9.75 -0.95
CA ALA A 17 -7.44 -9.27 0.38
C ALA A 17 -6.44 -8.13 0.24
N GLN A 18 -6.81 -6.98 -0.36
CA GLN A 18 -5.93 -5.86 -0.76
C GLN A 18 -5.20 -5.16 0.41
N ASN A 19 -5.34 -5.72 1.61
CA ASN A 19 -4.71 -5.36 2.86
C ASN A 19 -3.84 -6.49 3.44
N ALA A 20 -3.60 -7.58 2.70
CA ALA A 20 -2.73 -8.65 3.13
C ALA A 20 -1.25 -8.27 2.89
N PRO A 21 -0.30 -8.84 3.66
CA PRO A 21 1.13 -8.57 3.50
C PRO A 21 1.63 -8.63 2.05
N GLY A 22 1.12 -9.58 1.27
CA GLY A 22 1.49 -9.78 -0.13
C GLY A 22 1.14 -8.58 -1.02
N ASP A 23 -0.01 -7.93 -0.81
CA ASP A 23 -0.46 -6.81 -1.64
C ASP A 23 0.45 -5.60 -1.51
N TYR A 24 0.86 -5.27 -0.29
CA TYR A 24 1.84 -4.22 -0.06
C TYR A 24 3.19 -4.58 -0.68
N LEU A 25 3.70 -5.78 -0.39
CA LEU A 25 5.06 -6.15 -0.76
C LEU A 25 5.24 -6.30 -2.27
N VAL A 26 4.27 -6.89 -2.97
CA VAL A 26 4.31 -7.07 -4.43
C VAL A 26 4.34 -5.72 -5.15
N LEU A 27 3.52 -4.76 -4.71
CA LEU A 27 3.47 -3.44 -5.34
C LEU A 27 4.74 -2.62 -5.09
N HIS A 28 5.28 -2.65 -3.87
CA HIS A 28 6.57 -2.04 -3.60
C HIS A 28 7.69 -2.66 -4.43
N ASN A 29 7.77 -4.00 -4.47
CA ASN A 29 8.83 -4.69 -5.22
C ASN A 29 8.69 -4.49 -6.73
N ARG A 30 7.47 -4.33 -7.25
CA ARG A 30 7.24 -3.92 -8.64
C ARG A 30 7.81 -2.52 -8.90
N ALA A 31 7.53 -1.54 -8.03
CA ALA A 31 8.04 -0.17 -8.20
C ALA A 31 9.57 -0.14 -8.16
N ARG A 32 10.19 -0.85 -7.21
CA ARG A 32 11.65 -0.96 -7.07
C ARG A 32 12.33 -1.61 -8.27
N ALA A 33 11.73 -2.67 -8.81
CA ALA A 33 12.26 -3.36 -10.00
C ALA A 33 12.24 -2.48 -11.26
N GLN A 34 11.33 -1.51 -11.37
CA GLN A 34 11.31 -0.58 -12.52
C GLN A 34 12.50 0.39 -12.53
N VAL A 35 13.28 0.45 -11.46
CA VAL A 35 14.43 1.34 -11.29
C VAL A 35 15.65 0.57 -10.77
N ASP A 36 15.70 -0.74 -11.02
CA ASP A 36 16.82 -1.63 -10.71
C ASP A 36 17.23 -1.67 -9.22
N VAL A 37 16.28 -1.44 -8.32
CA VAL A 37 16.49 -1.55 -6.88
C VAL A 37 16.06 -2.93 -6.36
N ASN A 38 16.90 -3.57 -5.54
CA ASN A 38 16.65 -4.89 -4.96
C ASN A 38 15.31 -4.97 -4.20
N PRO A 39 14.59 -6.10 -4.27
CA PRO A 39 13.30 -6.26 -3.59
C PRO A 39 13.44 -6.24 -2.07
N MET A 40 12.38 -5.80 -1.40
CA MET A 40 12.20 -5.91 0.05
C MET A 40 11.57 -7.25 0.43
N GLN A 41 11.69 -7.59 1.71
CA GLN A 41 11.02 -8.74 2.33
C GLN A 41 10.09 -8.24 3.44
N TRP A 42 9.00 -8.98 3.67
CA TRP A 42 8.07 -8.66 4.74
C TRP A 42 8.70 -8.90 6.11
N SER A 43 8.47 -7.98 7.05
CA SER A 43 8.84 -8.14 8.45
C SER A 43 7.60 -8.04 9.33
N ASN A 44 7.27 -9.14 10.02
CA ASN A 44 6.15 -9.16 10.97
C ASN A 44 6.37 -8.17 12.13
N THR A 45 7.62 -7.88 12.49
CA THR A 45 7.96 -6.88 13.51
C THR A 45 7.58 -5.46 13.06
N VAL A 46 7.97 -5.08 11.83
CA VAL A 46 7.64 -3.75 11.28
C VAL A 46 6.13 -3.63 11.02
N ALA A 47 5.49 -4.70 10.55
CA ALA A 47 4.05 -4.71 10.34
C ALA A 47 3.26 -4.52 11.66
N ALA A 48 3.68 -5.18 12.74
CA ALA A 48 3.07 -5.00 14.05
C ALA A 48 3.26 -3.56 14.58
N TYR A 49 4.44 -2.97 14.36
CA TYR A 49 4.71 -1.57 14.69
C TYR A 49 3.79 -0.61 13.93
N ALA A 50 3.70 -0.76 12.61
CA ALA A 50 2.86 0.08 11.75
C ALA A 50 1.37 -0.05 12.11
N MET A 51 0.88 -1.27 12.37
CA MET A 51 -0.49 -1.51 12.80
C MET A 51 -0.79 -0.80 14.13
N ALA A 52 0.09 -0.94 15.14
CA ALA A 52 -0.10 -0.27 16.42
C ALA A 52 -0.13 1.25 16.29
N TYR A 53 0.68 1.82 15.38
CA TYR A 53 0.67 3.26 15.12
C TYR A 53 -0.58 3.72 14.37
N ALA A 54 -1.04 2.97 13.36
CA ALA A 54 -2.29 3.25 12.65
C ALA A 54 -3.49 3.20 13.60
N GLU A 55 -3.54 2.22 14.52
CA GLU A 55 -4.57 2.13 15.57
C GLU A 55 -4.58 3.33 16.51
N LYS A 56 -3.42 3.94 16.80
CA LYS A 56 -3.32 5.19 17.56
C LYS A 56 -3.93 6.38 16.80
N ARG A 57 -3.82 6.40 15.47
CA ARG A 57 -4.26 7.50 14.60
C ARG A 57 -5.65 7.35 14.03
N LYS A 58 -6.26 6.16 14.07
CA LYS A 58 -7.59 5.94 13.49
C LYS A 58 -8.70 6.85 14.04
N GLY A 59 -8.52 7.41 15.24
CA GLY A 59 -9.50 8.30 15.87
C GLY A 59 -9.41 9.76 15.39
N ASP A 60 -8.23 10.22 14.98
CA ASP A 60 -7.99 11.61 14.54
C ASP A 60 -7.65 11.72 13.04
N CYS A 61 -7.29 10.61 12.39
CA CYS A 61 -6.78 10.52 11.03
C CYS A 61 -5.63 11.50 10.75
N ALA A 62 -4.87 11.88 11.78
CA ALA A 62 -3.82 12.87 11.65
C ALA A 62 -2.60 12.27 10.92
N MET A 63 -2.16 12.96 9.85
CA MET A 63 -0.99 12.59 9.03
C MET A 63 0.32 13.00 9.71
N ILE A 64 0.56 12.45 10.89
CA ILE A 64 1.72 12.77 11.74
C ILE A 64 2.63 11.55 11.83
N HIS A 65 3.91 11.73 11.49
CA HIS A 65 4.90 10.66 11.59
C HIS A 65 5.15 10.21 13.03
N SER A 66 5.42 8.92 13.21
CA SER A 66 5.67 8.30 14.52
C SER A 66 6.97 8.75 15.18
N ILE A 67 7.94 9.26 14.38
CA ILE A 67 9.32 9.55 14.80
C ILE A 67 9.98 8.29 15.40
N GLY A 68 9.57 7.13 14.91
CA GLY A 68 10.08 5.82 15.33
C GLY A 68 11.43 5.45 14.73
N PRO A 69 11.91 4.23 15.00
CA PRO A 69 13.19 3.74 14.50
C PRO A 69 13.15 3.28 13.02
N TYR A 70 11.98 3.26 12.39
CA TYR A 70 11.78 2.80 11.02
C TYR A 70 11.44 3.98 10.09
N GLY A 71 11.81 3.88 8.81
CA GLY A 71 11.24 4.74 7.77
C GLY A 71 9.72 4.52 7.67
N GLU A 72 8.97 5.55 7.29
CA GLU A 72 7.51 5.53 7.38
C GLU A 72 6.86 6.33 6.26
N ASN A 73 5.87 5.71 5.61
CA ASN A 73 4.89 6.40 4.78
C ASN A 73 3.52 6.31 5.44
N ILE A 74 2.73 7.37 5.35
CA ILE A 74 1.36 7.43 5.89
C ILE A 74 0.41 7.71 4.74
N ALA A 75 -0.75 7.05 4.77
CA ALA A 75 -1.87 7.33 3.89
C ALA A 75 -3.16 7.25 4.71
N ALA A 76 -4.14 8.06 4.32
CA ALA A 76 -5.49 8.01 4.88
C ALA A 76 -6.50 8.00 3.75
N GLY A 77 -7.59 7.28 3.96
CA GLY A 77 -8.71 7.18 3.03
C GLY A 77 -9.91 6.52 3.70
N TYR A 78 -11.01 6.41 2.96
CA TYR A 78 -12.26 5.86 3.48
C TYR A 78 -12.35 4.36 3.21
N TYR A 79 -12.84 3.61 4.19
CA TYR A 79 -13.17 2.19 4.04
C TYR A 79 -14.62 2.05 3.54
N PRO A 80 -14.92 1.10 2.63
CA PRO A 80 -14.03 0.07 2.06
C PRO A 80 -13.23 0.47 0.82
N GLU A 81 -13.34 1.71 0.35
CA GLU A 81 -12.81 2.15 -0.95
C GLU A 81 -11.28 2.29 -0.99
N PHE A 82 -10.65 2.53 0.15
CA PHE A 82 -9.21 2.75 0.26
C PHE A 82 -8.51 1.56 0.92
N THR A 83 -7.62 0.93 0.17
CA THR A 83 -6.88 -0.25 0.61
C THR A 83 -5.39 0.02 0.77
N GLY A 84 -4.70 -0.92 1.40
CA GLY A 84 -3.25 -0.95 1.47
C GLY A 84 -2.59 -0.92 0.10
N ALA A 85 -3.13 -1.68 -0.86
CA ALA A 85 -2.68 -1.65 -2.23
C ALA A 85 -2.79 -0.25 -2.86
N ASP A 86 -3.86 0.49 -2.56
CA ASP A 86 -4.06 1.85 -3.07
C ASP A 86 -3.12 2.86 -2.42
N ALA A 87 -2.81 2.70 -1.13
CA ALA A 87 -1.76 3.48 -0.47
C ALA A 87 -0.40 3.31 -1.16
N VAL A 88 0.01 2.07 -1.48
CA VAL A 88 1.28 1.83 -2.17
C VAL A 88 1.30 2.42 -3.58
N LYS A 89 0.19 2.31 -4.33
CA LYS A 89 0.08 2.95 -5.66
C LYS A 89 0.16 4.47 -5.55
N LEU A 90 -0.52 5.06 -4.58
CA LEU A 90 -0.49 6.50 -4.33
C LEU A 90 0.94 6.99 -4.12
N TRP A 91 1.69 6.36 -3.23
CA TRP A 91 3.10 6.69 -2.98
C TRP A 91 3.98 6.45 -4.20
N ALA A 92 3.82 5.30 -4.89
CA ALA A 92 4.61 4.98 -6.08
C ALA A 92 4.35 5.94 -7.25
N ASN A 93 3.16 6.54 -7.33
CA ASN A 93 2.81 7.50 -8.39
C ASN A 93 3.59 8.83 -8.26
N GLU A 94 4.15 9.15 -7.09
CA GLU A 94 5.06 10.30 -6.95
C GLU A 94 6.35 10.14 -7.76
N LYS A 95 6.61 8.96 -8.35
CA LYS A 95 7.69 8.72 -9.32
C LYS A 95 7.77 9.77 -10.42
N SER A 96 6.63 10.27 -10.92
CA SER A 96 6.64 11.31 -11.96
C SER A 96 7.20 12.65 -11.49
N LEU A 97 7.33 12.84 -10.17
CA LEU A 97 7.84 14.06 -9.54
C LEU A 97 9.32 13.93 -9.14
N TYR A 98 9.90 12.74 -9.23
CA TYR A 98 11.28 12.46 -8.82
C TYR A 98 12.20 12.26 -10.02
N ASP A 99 13.31 13.00 -10.02
CA ASP A 99 14.39 12.82 -10.99
C ASP A 99 15.52 11.96 -10.40
N HIS A 100 15.67 10.76 -10.95
CA HIS A 100 16.70 9.82 -10.55
C HIS A 100 18.12 10.29 -10.86
N ALA A 101 18.32 11.11 -11.90
CA ALA A 101 19.65 11.56 -12.29
C ALA A 101 20.23 12.56 -11.28
N SER A 102 19.40 13.48 -10.79
CA SER A 102 19.80 14.46 -9.78
C SER A 102 19.52 14.04 -8.33
N ASN A 103 18.79 12.94 -8.12
CA ASN A 103 18.32 12.47 -6.81
C ASN A 103 17.50 13.54 -6.07
N LYS A 104 16.52 14.15 -6.77
CA LYS A 104 15.71 15.24 -6.24
C LYS A 104 14.25 15.15 -6.68
N CYS A 105 13.35 15.65 -5.84
CA CYS A 105 11.99 15.96 -6.28
C CYS A 105 12.00 17.24 -7.13
N MET A 106 11.55 17.15 -8.37
CA MET A 106 11.51 18.24 -9.34
C MET A 106 10.10 18.79 -9.56
N GLY A 107 9.06 18.03 -9.20
CA GLY A 107 7.65 18.36 -9.44
C GLY A 107 6.81 18.66 -8.18
N GLY A 108 7.44 18.75 -7.00
CA GLY A 108 6.73 18.90 -5.72
C GLY A 108 7.27 17.94 -4.67
N GLU A 109 6.42 17.53 -3.73
CA GLU A 109 6.76 16.49 -2.74
C GLU A 109 6.79 15.11 -3.40
N CYS A 110 7.83 14.34 -3.12
CA CYS A 110 7.98 12.97 -3.60
C CYS A 110 8.52 12.02 -2.53
N GLY A 111 8.44 12.44 -1.27
CA GLY A 111 9.05 11.74 -0.13
C GLY A 111 8.46 10.37 0.14
N HIS A 112 7.26 10.06 -0.36
CA HIS A 112 6.72 8.72 -0.21
C HIS A 112 7.27 7.73 -1.25
N TYR A 113 7.67 8.22 -2.42
CA TYR A 113 8.28 7.37 -3.46
C TYR A 113 9.72 6.95 -3.12
N THR A 114 10.48 7.84 -2.48
CA THR A 114 11.92 7.69 -2.20
C THR A 114 12.20 6.90 -0.94
#